data_AF-A0A2K5Q2E8-F1
#
_entry.id   AF-A0A2K5Q2E8-F1
#
_cell.length_a   1.000
_cell.length_b   1.000
_cell.length_c   1.000
_cell.angle_alpha   90.00
_cell.angle_beta   90.00
_cell.angle_gamma   90.00
#
_symmetry.space_group_name_H-M   'P 1'
#
loop_
_entity.id
_entity.type
_entity.pdbx_description
1 polymer ?
#
loop_
_entity_poly.entity_id
_entity_poly.type
_entity_poly.pdbx_seq_one_letter_code
_entity_poly.pdbx_strand_id
1 'polypeptide(L)'
;ILDNNTVSDNDTGILSEDALLRISIPLDSNLRPEKCRRFVHPQWQLLHLNETIHNTSEADTERCVDGWVYDRSYFPSNIVTKWDMVCDYRSLKSVVQFLLLTGMLVGSIIGGHFSDKWLFESARWLIITNKLDEGLKVLRKVARTNGMKNAEETLNIDVVRSTMQEELDAAQIKTTVCDLFRHPSMRKRICILLFIRKKLKKNQ
;
A
#
# COMPACT_ATOMS: atom_id res chain seq x y z
N ILE A 1 12.43 12.93 -44.22
CA ILE A 1 12.66 13.25 -45.64
C ILE A 1 11.47 14.07 -46.07
N LEU A 2 11.59 15.40 -46.04
CA LEU A 2 10.54 16.31 -46.50
C LEU A 2 11.05 16.90 -47.81
N ASP A 3 10.42 16.51 -48.93
CA ASP A 3 10.73 17.08 -50.23
C ASP A 3 10.01 18.41 -50.37
N ASN A 4 10.80 19.44 -50.64
CA ASN A 4 10.38 20.81 -50.91
C ASN A 4 10.32 21.02 -52.43
N ASN A 5 9.13 21.00 -53.02
CA ASN A 5 8.90 21.51 -54.37
C ASN A 5 7.62 22.37 -54.41
N THR A 6 7.87 23.69 -54.28
CA THR A 6 7.17 24.81 -54.95
C THR A 6 5.64 24.82 -55.05
N VAL A 7 5.00 25.64 -54.20
CA VAL A 7 3.96 26.60 -54.62
C VAL A 7 4.12 27.88 -53.80
N SER A 8 4.12 29.01 -54.51
CA SER A 8 4.10 30.39 -54.05
C SER A 8 2.81 30.74 -53.30
N ASP A 9 2.91 31.24 -52.08
CA ASP A 9 2.31 32.53 -51.71
C ASP A 9 2.84 33.03 -50.37
N ASN A 10 2.85 34.35 -50.27
CA ASN A 10 3.71 35.15 -49.42
C ASN A 10 3.16 35.35 -47.99
N ASP A 11 2.71 34.27 -47.35
CA ASP A 11 2.42 34.25 -45.92
C ASP A 11 3.37 33.26 -45.26
N THR A 12 4.30 33.77 -44.45
CA THR A 12 5.04 32.93 -43.49
C THR A 12 4.04 32.55 -42.39
N GLY A 13 3.10 31.68 -42.73
CA GLY A 13 2.11 31.13 -41.83
C GLY A 13 2.81 30.21 -40.84
N ILE A 14 3.38 30.80 -39.79
CA ILE A 14 3.83 30.06 -38.62
C ILE A 14 2.58 29.43 -38.02
N LEU A 15 2.34 28.16 -38.33
CA LEU A 15 1.25 27.39 -37.77
C LEU A 15 1.39 27.39 -36.24
N SER A 16 0.34 27.82 -35.53
CA SER A 16 0.35 27.87 -34.06
C SER A 16 0.63 26.49 -33.47
N GLU A 17 1.40 26.43 -32.38
CA GLU A 17 1.81 25.19 -31.72
C GLU A 17 0.60 24.34 -31.28
N ASP A 18 -0.49 24.99 -30.86
CA ASP A 18 -1.76 24.32 -30.54
C ASP A 18 -2.43 23.67 -31.75
N ALA A 19 -2.28 24.27 -32.93
CA ALA A 19 -2.81 23.74 -34.18
C ALA A 19 -2.02 22.50 -34.63
N LEU A 20 -0.69 22.52 -34.44
CA LEU A 20 0.20 21.37 -34.67
C LEU A 20 -0.12 20.19 -33.74
N LEU A 21 -0.41 20.46 -32.46
CA LEU A 21 -0.78 19.40 -31.51
C LEU A 21 -2.10 18.72 -31.89
N ARG A 22 -3.11 19.48 -32.34
CA ARG A 22 -4.42 18.94 -32.74
C ARG A 22 -4.37 18.02 -33.96
N ILE A 23 -3.50 18.31 -34.92
CA ILE A 23 -3.38 17.48 -36.14
C ILE A 23 -2.51 16.25 -35.93
N SER A 24 -1.63 16.25 -34.94
CA SER A 24 -0.66 15.19 -34.71
C SER A 24 -1.08 14.22 -33.62
N ILE A 25 -1.80 14.66 -32.59
CA ILE A 25 -2.11 13.83 -31.41
C ILE A 25 -3.62 13.51 -31.34
N PRO A 26 -4.03 12.24 -31.25
CA PRO A 26 -5.43 11.87 -31.03
C PRO A 26 -5.94 12.32 -29.66
N LEU A 27 -7.26 12.37 -29.48
CA LEU A 27 -7.88 12.67 -28.20
C LEU A 27 -8.17 11.39 -27.41
N ASP A 28 -7.85 11.40 -26.12
CA ASP A 28 -8.23 10.36 -25.16
C ASP A 28 -9.71 10.49 -24.76
N SER A 29 -10.23 9.55 -23.97
CA SER A 29 -11.62 9.48 -23.48
C SER A 29 -12.09 10.73 -22.74
N ASN A 30 -11.16 11.59 -22.28
CA ASN A 30 -11.45 12.84 -21.59
C ASN A 30 -11.36 14.08 -22.52
N LEU A 31 -11.36 13.89 -23.85
CA LEU A 31 -11.18 14.95 -24.85
C LEU A 31 -9.89 15.76 -24.65
N ARG A 32 -8.85 15.11 -24.15
CA ARG A 32 -7.51 15.69 -24.00
C ARG A 32 -6.55 15.00 -24.97
N PRO A 33 -5.48 15.67 -25.42
CA PRO A 33 -4.45 15.03 -26.23
C PRO A 33 -3.94 13.75 -25.56
N GLU A 34 -3.87 12.67 -26.32
CA GLU A 34 -3.36 11.39 -25.85
C GLU A 34 -1.86 11.52 -25.55
N LYS A 35 -1.47 10.97 -24.40
CA LYS A 35 -0.12 11.12 -23.86
C LYS A 35 0.84 10.01 -24.30
N CYS A 36 0.46 9.14 -25.23
CA CYS A 36 1.23 7.92 -25.54
C CYS A 36 1.26 7.55 -27.02
N ARG A 37 0.32 8.08 -27.79
CA ARG A 37 0.19 7.80 -29.20
C ARG A 37 0.11 9.09 -29.98
N ARG A 38 0.54 9.00 -31.22
CA ARG A 38 0.46 10.05 -32.23
C ARG A 38 -0.11 9.45 -33.51
N PHE A 39 -0.74 10.25 -34.35
CA PHE A 39 -1.03 9.85 -35.72
C PHE A 39 0.28 9.62 -36.49
N VAL A 40 0.32 8.57 -37.30
CA VAL A 40 1.46 8.27 -38.20
C VAL A 40 1.63 9.40 -39.22
N HIS A 41 0.51 9.93 -39.72
CA HIS A 41 0.47 11.08 -40.62
C HIS A 41 -0.37 12.21 -40.02
N PRO A 42 0.08 13.48 -40.09
CA PRO A 42 -0.70 14.60 -39.57
C PRO A 42 -2.04 14.71 -40.29
N GLN A 43 -3.11 14.78 -39.51
CA GLN A 43 -4.48 14.84 -40.00
C GLN A 43 -4.87 16.31 -40.23
N TRP A 44 -4.39 16.90 -41.32
CA TRP A 44 -4.65 18.29 -41.69
C TRP A 44 -6.15 18.63 -41.79
N GLN A 45 -6.98 17.61 -42.05
CA GLN A 45 -8.44 17.69 -42.06
C GLN A 45 -9.01 18.15 -40.71
N LEU A 46 -8.32 17.92 -39.59
CA LEU A 46 -8.73 18.35 -38.25
C LEU A 46 -8.61 19.86 -38.02
N LEU A 47 -7.90 20.61 -38.87
CA LEU A 47 -7.84 22.08 -38.78
C LEU A 47 -9.11 22.76 -39.26
N HIS A 48 -9.85 22.11 -40.16
CA HIS A 48 -10.98 22.71 -40.88
C HIS A 48 -12.36 22.21 -40.43
N LEU A 49 -12.44 21.23 -39.52
CA LEU A 49 -13.72 20.67 -39.09
C LEU A 49 -14.31 21.46 -37.90
N ASN A 50 -15.29 22.32 -38.21
CA ASN A 50 -16.38 22.64 -37.30
C ASN A 50 -17.40 21.50 -37.39
N GLU A 51 -17.45 20.64 -36.36
CA GLU A 51 -18.49 19.64 -36.07
C GLU A 51 -19.17 18.96 -37.27
N THR A 52 -18.65 17.82 -37.70
CA THR A 52 -19.48 16.69 -38.19
C THR A 52 -18.64 15.40 -38.12
N ILE A 53 -18.76 14.69 -37.00
CA ILE A 53 -18.18 13.37 -36.82
C ILE A 53 -19.07 12.38 -37.56
N HIS A 54 -18.77 12.09 -38.82
CA HIS A 54 -19.32 10.93 -39.50
C HIS A 54 -18.22 10.19 -40.28
N ASN A 55 -17.82 9.06 -39.71
CA ASN A 55 -17.09 7.95 -40.32
C ASN A 55 -15.72 8.28 -40.92
N THR A 56 -14.80 8.77 -40.09
CA THR A 56 -13.37 8.74 -40.40
C THR A 56 -12.85 7.33 -40.19
N SER A 57 -12.31 6.71 -41.25
CA SER A 57 -11.45 5.53 -41.16
C SER A 57 -10.48 5.69 -39.99
N GLU A 58 -10.41 4.69 -39.11
CA GLU A 58 -9.56 4.69 -37.92
C GLU A 58 -8.14 5.11 -38.33
N ALA A 59 -7.77 6.35 -38.01
CA ALA A 59 -6.51 6.91 -38.46
C ALA A 59 -5.38 6.16 -37.76
N ASP A 60 -4.39 5.71 -38.54
CA ASP A 60 -3.30 4.92 -38.00
C ASP A 60 -2.53 5.69 -36.92
N THR A 61 -2.41 5.05 -35.75
CA THR A 61 -1.69 5.60 -34.60
C THR A 61 -0.44 4.79 -34.30
N GLU A 62 0.64 5.49 -34.00
CA GLU A 62 1.91 4.91 -33.55
C GLU A 62 2.27 5.42 -32.15
N ARG A 63 3.30 4.83 -31.53
CA ARG A 63 3.86 5.35 -30.27
C ARG A 63 4.66 6.61 -30.54
N CYS A 64 4.68 7.53 -29.58
CA CYS A 64 5.51 8.72 -29.68
C CYS A 64 7.01 8.32 -29.67
N VAL A 65 7.72 8.61 -30.77
CA VAL A 65 9.16 8.35 -30.93
C VAL A 65 10.01 9.62 -30.80
N ASP A 66 9.41 10.79 -30.97
CA ASP A 66 10.10 12.09 -31.04
C ASP A 66 10.31 12.76 -29.67
N GLY A 67 10.08 12.03 -28.57
CA GLY A 67 10.24 12.51 -27.20
C GLY A 67 9.01 13.24 -26.64
N TRP A 68 9.16 13.84 -25.44
CA TRP A 68 8.09 14.49 -24.70
C TRP A 68 8.42 15.93 -24.33
N VAL A 69 7.42 16.81 -24.44
CA VAL A 69 7.49 18.18 -23.92
C VAL A 69 6.73 18.23 -22.60
N TYR A 70 7.42 18.70 -21.54
CA TYR A 70 6.86 18.79 -20.20
C TYR A 70 6.72 20.24 -19.76
N ASP A 71 5.57 20.57 -19.18
CA ASP A 71 5.41 21.82 -18.44
C ASP A 71 6.21 21.75 -17.13
N ARG A 72 7.23 22.61 -17.01
CA ARG A 72 8.15 22.67 -15.86
C ARG A 72 7.78 23.75 -14.85
N SER A 73 6.63 24.40 -15.00
CA SER A 73 6.23 25.54 -14.16
C SER A 73 6.10 25.18 -12.67
N TYR A 74 5.62 23.97 -12.36
CA TYR A 74 5.38 23.53 -10.97
C TYR A 74 6.52 22.68 -10.40
N PHE A 75 7.17 21.87 -11.25
CA PHE A 75 8.22 20.96 -10.83
C PHE A 75 9.35 20.93 -11.88
N PRO A 76 10.56 21.41 -11.55
CA PRO A 76 11.66 21.48 -12.52
C PRO A 76 12.23 20.12 -12.92
N SER A 77 12.15 19.11 -12.03
CA SER A 77 12.52 17.72 -12.31
C SER A 77 11.73 16.75 -11.45
N ASN A 78 11.23 15.66 -12.06
CA ASN A 78 10.62 14.54 -11.36
C ASN A 78 11.03 13.22 -12.04
N ILE A 79 10.71 12.08 -11.42
CA ILE A 79 11.15 10.76 -11.94
C ILE A 79 10.60 10.48 -13.35
N VAL A 80 9.43 11.03 -13.69
CA VAL A 80 8.79 10.87 -15.01
C VAL A 80 9.54 11.67 -16.06
N THR A 81 9.89 12.93 -15.78
CA THR A 81 10.61 13.81 -16.72
C THR A 81 12.10 13.52 -16.81
N LYS A 82 12.69 12.86 -15.82
CA LYS A 82 14.10 12.46 -15.84
C LYS A 82 14.36 11.24 -16.72
N TRP A 83 13.36 10.38 -16.88
CA TRP A 83 13.48 9.08 -17.55
C TRP A 83 12.42 8.84 -18.62
N ASP A 84 11.68 9.89 -19.02
CA ASP A 84 10.63 9.85 -20.04
C ASP A 84 9.58 8.73 -19.87
N MET A 85 9.28 8.39 -18.60
CA MET A 85 8.41 7.27 -18.23
C MET A 85 6.93 7.64 -18.22
N VAL A 86 6.38 8.01 -19.38
CA VAL A 86 4.96 8.39 -19.51
C VAL A 86 4.06 7.16 -19.72
N CYS A 87 4.49 6.21 -20.55
CA CYS A 87 3.61 5.15 -21.09
C CYS A 87 3.94 3.74 -20.59
N ASP A 88 5.18 3.47 -20.21
CA ASP A 88 5.64 2.13 -19.84
C ASP A 88 5.10 1.63 -18.49
N TYR A 89 4.52 2.50 -17.66
CA TYR A 89 4.06 2.15 -16.32
C TYR A 89 2.60 1.65 -16.27
N ARG A 90 1.88 1.63 -17.40
CA ARG A 90 0.43 1.31 -17.43
C ARG A 90 0.14 -0.13 -16.96
N SER A 91 0.94 -1.10 -17.38
CA SER A 91 0.83 -2.51 -16.96
C SER A 91 1.52 -2.79 -15.63
N LEU A 92 2.63 -2.11 -15.33
CA LEU A 92 3.39 -2.32 -14.10
C LEU A 92 2.61 -1.91 -12.84
N LYS A 93 1.79 -0.84 -12.92
CA LYS A 93 0.86 -0.46 -11.83
C LYS A 93 -0.03 -1.60 -11.41
N SER A 94 -0.67 -2.25 -12.38
CA SER A 94 -1.59 -3.36 -12.11
C SER A 94 -0.83 -4.54 -11.51
N VAL A 95 0.32 -4.92 -12.07
CA VAL A 95 1.13 -6.02 -11.56
C VAL A 95 1.56 -5.80 -10.10
N VAL A 96 2.06 -4.60 -9.76
CA VAL A 96 2.46 -4.27 -8.39
C VAL A 96 1.27 -4.33 -7.43
N GLN A 97 0.11 -3.80 -7.84
CA GLN A 97 -1.10 -3.86 -7.03
C GLN A 97 -1.56 -5.30 -6.79
N PHE A 98 -1.55 -6.14 -7.82
CA PHE A 98 -1.87 -7.57 -7.68
C PHE A 98 -0.89 -8.25 -6.72
N LEU A 99 0.42 -8.09 -6.92
CA LEU A 99 1.45 -8.68 -6.06
C LEU A 99 1.30 -8.23 -4.60
N LEU A 100 1.02 -6.95 -4.36
CA LEU A 100 0.82 -6.40 -3.02
C LEU A 100 -0.42 -6.99 -2.36
N LEU A 101 -1.56 -7.02 -3.06
CA LEU A 101 -2.82 -7.56 -2.53
C LEU A 101 -2.72 -9.06 -2.25
N THR A 102 -2.13 -9.82 -3.18
CA THR A 102 -1.88 -11.26 -3.00
C THR A 102 -0.91 -11.51 -1.83
N GLY A 103 0.16 -10.72 -1.73
CA GLY A 103 1.11 -10.80 -0.62
C GLY A 103 0.45 -10.56 0.75
N MET A 104 -0.43 -9.55 0.85
CA MET A 104 -1.18 -9.28 2.08
C MET A 104 -2.15 -10.42 2.44
N LEU A 105 -2.82 -11.01 1.45
CA LEU A 105 -3.73 -12.14 1.67
C LEU A 105 -2.96 -13.37 2.19
N VAL A 106 -1.90 -13.76 1.49
CA VAL A 106 -1.06 -14.92 1.87
C VAL A 106 -0.40 -14.69 3.22
N GLY A 107 0.15 -13.50 3.46
CA GLY A 107 0.75 -13.14 4.74
C GLY A 107 -0.25 -13.21 5.90
N SER A 108 -1.50 -12.81 5.70
CA SER A 108 -2.55 -12.89 6.71
C SER A 108 -2.93 -14.33 7.04
N ILE A 109 -3.04 -15.20 6.03
CA ILE A 109 -3.38 -16.62 6.24
C ILE A 109 -2.24 -17.33 6.99
N ILE A 110 -0.99 -17.15 6.55
CA ILE A 110 0.18 -17.78 7.18
C ILE A 110 0.36 -17.24 8.61
N GLY A 111 0.28 -15.92 8.77
CA GLY A 111 0.40 -15.25 10.06
C GLY A 111 -0.69 -15.69 11.04
N GLY A 112 -1.94 -15.80 10.59
CA GLY A 112 -3.05 -16.30 11.39
C GLY A 112 -2.83 -17.75 11.83
N HIS A 113 -2.48 -18.64 10.91
CA HIS A 113 -2.26 -20.05 11.23
C HIS A 113 -1.09 -20.27 12.21
N PHE A 114 0.00 -19.50 12.09
CA PHE A 114 1.10 -19.55 13.06
C PHE A 114 0.71 -18.95 14.41
N SER A 115 0.01 -17.82 14.40
CA SER A 115 -0.51 -17.17 15.60
C SER A 115 -1.42 -18.13 16.37
N ASP A 116 -2.32 -18.82 15.69
CA ASP A 116 -3.29 -19.68 16.37
C ASP A 116 -2.63 -20.90 17.00
N LYS A 117 -1.66 -21.53 16.32
CA LYS A 117 -0.92 -22.67 16.88
C LYS A 117 0.04 -22.29 18.00
N TRP A 118 0.63 -21.09 17.95
CA TRP A 118 1.64 -20.70 18.94
C TRP A 118 1.06 -19.91 20.13
N LEU A 119 -0.02 -19.15 19.92
CA LEU A 119 -0.63 -18.33 20.97
C LEU A 119 -1.73 -19.05 21.75
N PHE A 120 -2.57 -19.88 21.11
CA PHE A 120 -3.65 -20.59 21.81
C PHE A 120 -3.17 -21.77 22.67
N GLU A 121 -1.94 -22.26 22.48
CA GLU A 121 -1.35 -23.30 23.33
C GLU A 121 -0.45 -22.75 24.44
N SER A 122 -0.43 -21.43 24.70
CA SER A 122 0.38 -20.92 25.81
C SER A 122 -0.12 -21.53 27.13
N ALA A 123 0.78 -22.18 27.87
CA ALA A 123 0.47 -22.79 29.16
C ALA A 123 -0.27 -21.81 30.09
N ARG A 124 0.10 -20.52 30.03
CA ARG A 124 -0.54 -19.45 30.79
C ARG A 124 -2.04 -19.28 30.48
N TRP A 125 -2.46 -19.28 29.21
CA TRP A 125 -3.87 -19.12 28.84
C TRP A 125 -4.72 -20.33 29.28
N LEU A 126 -4.18 -21.54 29.11
CA LEU A 126 -4.84 -22.78 29.56
C LEU A 126 -5.02 -22.79 31.09
N ILE A 127 -4.00 -22.33 31.82
CA ILE A 127 -4.02 -22.21 33.27
C ILE A 127 -5.06 -21.16 33.71
N ILE A 128 -5.09 -19.98 33.09
CA ILE A 128 -6.08 -18.91 33.41
C ILE A 128 -7.52 -19.32 33.07
N THR A 129 -7.73 -20.12 32.03
CA THR A 129 -9.08 -20.60 31.62
C THR A 129 -9.53 -21.86 32.37
N ASN A 130 -8.82 -22.24 33.44
CA ASN A 130 -9.10 -23.42 34.27
C ASN A 130 -9.04 -24.76 33.51
N LYS A 131 -8.32 -24.82 32.38
CA LYS A 131 -8.01 -26.05 31.64
C LYS A 131 -6.66 -26.60 32.07
N LEU A 132 -6.57 -27.01 33.34
CA LEU A 132 -5.30 -27.37 33.98
C LEU A 132 -4.62 -28.60 33.35
N ASP A 133 -5.38 -29.60 32.92
CA ASP A 133 -4.82 -30.82 32.30
C ASP A 133 -4.06 -30.55 31.00
N GLU A 134 -4.64 -29.74 30.11
CA GLU A 134 -3.98 -29.35 28.86
C GLU A 134 -2.78 -28.44 29.13
N GLY A 135 -2.90 -27.49 30.08
CA GLY A 135 -1.80 -26.62 30.49
C GLY A 135 -0.60 -27.41 31.03
N LEU A 136 -0.86 -28.43 31.85
CA LEU A 136 0.18 -29.31 32.39
C LEU A 136 0.87 -30.13 31.31
N LYS A 137 0.13 -30.61 30.29
CA LYS A 137 0.72 -31.31 29.15
C LYS A 137 1.74 -30.44 28.41
N VAL A 138 1.41 -29.16 28.19
CA VAL A 138 2.32 -28.19 27.57
C VAL A 138 3.52 -27.90 28.48
N LEU A 139 3.29 -27.61 29.76
CA LEU A 139 4.37 -27.33 30.73
C LEU A 139 5.34 -28.50 30.86
N ARG A 140 4.85 -29.74 30.94
CA ARG A 140 5.68 -30.94 31.01
C ARG A 140 6.51 -31.14 29.75
N LYS A 141 5.94 -30.86 28.57
CA LYS A 141 6.67 -30.92 27.29
C LYS A 141 7.84 -29.92 27.29
N VAL A 142 7.60 -28.68 27.70
CA VAL A 142 8.64 -27.63 27.79
C VAL A 142 9.68 -27.97 28.85
N ALA A 143 9.25 -28.43 30.03
CA ALA A 143 10.15 -28.84 31.12
C ALA A 143 11.10 -29.97 30.67
N ARG A 144 10.61 -30.96 29.93
CA ARG A 144 11.43 -32.02 29.33
C ARG A 144 12.44 -31.48 28.33
N THR A 145 12.03 -30.57 27.44
CA THR A 145 12.94 -29.90 26.50
C THR A 145 14.07 -29.15 27.23
N ASN A 146 13.77 -28.59 28.40
CA ASN A 146 14.74 -27.90 29.26
C ASN A 146 15.56 -28.85 30.16
N GLY A 147 15.46 -30.18 29.98
CA GLY A 147 16.26 -31.16 30.71
C GLY A 147 15.71 -31.61 32.07
N MET A 148 14.48 -31.22 32.45
CA MET A 148 13.85 -31.75 33.66
C MET A 148 13.40 -33.20 33.45
N LYS A 149 14.00 -34.13 34.21
CA LYS A 149 13.70 -35.57 34.11
C LYS A 149 12.44 -36.00 34.90
N ASN A 150 12.08 -35.28 35.97
CA ASN A 150 10.96 -35.62 36.86
C ASN A 150 9.75 -34.67 36.68
N ALA A 151 9.48 -34.23 35.44
CA ALA A 151 8.48 -33.20 35.17
C ALA A 151 7.04 -33.60 35.59
N GLU A 152 6.70 -34.89 35.60
CA GLU A 152 5.36 -35.35 36.02
C GLU A 152 5.15 -35.28 37.52
N GLU A 153 6.16 -35.60 38.31
CA GLU A 153 6.11 -35.56 39.78
C GLU A 153 6.17 -34.13 40.31
N THR A 154 6.97 -33.27 39.67
CA THR A 154 7.12 -31.85 40.08
C THR A 154 5.93 -30.99 39.65
N LEU A 155 5.35 -31.23 38.47
CA LEU A 155 4.21 -30.46 37.95
C LEU A 155 2.91 -31.26 38.06
N ASN A 156 2.26 -31.12 39.22
CA ASN A 156 0.93 -31.66 39.51
C ASN A 156 -0.14 -30.57 39.51
N ILE A 157 -1.40 -31.00 39.37
CA ILE A 157 -2.57 -30.10 39.39
C ILE A 157 -2.60 -29.24 40.65
N ASP A 158 -2.33 -29.84 41.80
CA ASP A 158 -2.42 -29.14 43.09
C ASP A 158 -1.34 -28.06 43.22
N VAL A 159 -0.11 -28.34 42.73
CA VAL A 159 0.99 -27.38 42.70
C VAL A 159 0.64 -26.19 41.80
N VAL A 160 0.13 -26.44 40.60
CA VAL A 160 -0.27 -25.36 39.69
C VAL A 160 -1.41 -24.54 40.28
N ARG A 161 -2.41 -25.20 40.89
CA ARG A 161 -3.54 -24.53 41.55
C ARG A 161 -3.06 -23.67 42.73
N SER A 162 -2.15 -24.16 43.57
CA SER A 162 -1.62 -23.40 44.69
C SER A 162 -0.80 -22.20 44.23
N THR A 163 0.05 -22.37 43.20
CA THR A 163 0.83 -21.26 42.64
C THR A 163 -0.06 -20.22 41.97
N MET A 164 -1.14 -20.64 41.28
CA MET A 164 -2.14 -19.70 40.75
C MET A 164 -2.80 -18.90 41.85
N GLN A 165 -3.22 -19.56 42.93
CA GLN A 165 -3.87 -18.89 44.06
C GLN A 165 -2.93 -17.90 44.72
N GLU A 166 -1.67 -18.28 44.95
CA GLU A 166 -0.62 -17.41 45.48
C GLU A 166 -0.37 -16.19 44.58
N GLU A 167 -0.29 -16.38 43.26
CA GLU A 167 -0.11 -15.28 42.29
C GLU A 167 -1.36 -14.38 42.20
N LEU A 168 -2.57 -14.93 42.32
CA LEU A 168 -3.82 -14.18 42.36
C LEU A 168 -3.93 -13.31 43.61
N ASP A 169 -3.59 -13.88 44.77
CA ASP A 169 -3.58 -13.17 46.05
C ASP A 169 -2.49 -12.10 46.06
N ALA A 170 -1.30 -12.40 45.54
CA ALA A 170 -0.21 -11.43 45.37
C ALA A 170 -0.57 -10.30 44.39
N ALA A 171 -1.34 -10.59 43.33
CA ALA A 171 -1.80 -9.59 42.37
C ALA A 171 -2.89 -8.68 42.95
N GLN A 172 -3.85 -9.24 43.69
CA GLN A 172 -4.88 -8.49 44.42
C GLN A 172 -4.26 -7.48 45.41
N ILE A 173 -3.15 -7.84 46.05
CA ILE A 173 -2.49 -6.99 47.05
C ILE A 173 -1.66 -5.86 46.41
N LYS A 174 -1.17 -6.02 45.17
CA LYS A 174 -0.11 -5.15 44.60
C LYS A 174 -0.57 -3.99 43.74
N THR A 175 -1.81 -3.94 43.27
CA THR A 175 -2.18 -2.95 42.23
C THR A 175 -3.40 -2.12 42.60
N THR A 176 -3.17 -0.87 43.00
CA THR A 176 -4.20 0.17 42.99
C THR A 176 -4.17 0.91 41.65
N VAL A 177 -5.30 1.42 41.15
CA VAL A 177 -5.35 2.24 39.91
C VAL A 177 -4.38 3.44 39.97
N CYS A 178 -4.14 3.97 41.17
CA CYS A 178 -3.15 5.02 41.42
C CYS A 178 -1.70 4.58 41.13
N ASP A 179 -1.36 3.30 41.30
CA ASP A 179 -0.02 2.77 41.02
C ASP A 179 0.28 2.70 39.52
N LEU A 180 -0.76 2.58 38.68
CA LEU A 180 -0.64 2.67 37.22
C LEU A 180 -0.10 4.03 36.77
N PHE A 181 -0.49 5.09 37.49
CA PHE A 181 0.02 6.45 37.28
C PHE A 181 1.35 6.70 37.98
N ARG A 182 1.84 5.79 38.82
CA ARG A 182 3.12 5.94 39.50
C ARG A 182 4.29 5.65 38.55
N HIS A 183 4.09 4.81 37.53
CA HIS A 183 5.14 4.49 36.56
C HIS A 183 5.31 5.58 35.46
N PRO A 184 6.52 6.18 35.30
CA PRO A 184 6.75 7.29 34.36
C PRO A 184 6.47 6.94 32.89
N SER A 185 6.72 5.70 32.47
CA SER A 185 6.47 5.28 31.09
C SER A 185 4.98 5.14 30.77
N MET A 186 4.17 4.70 31.73
CA MET A 186 2.72 4.55 31.57
C MET A 186 2.05 5.91 31.48
N ARG A 187 2.48 6.87 32.30
CA ARG A 187 2.08 8.29 32.19
C ARG A 187 2.35 8.84 30.80
N LYS A 188 3.57 8.68 30.28
CA LYS A 188 3.92 9.16 28.94
C LYS A 188 3.01 8.56 27.87
N ARG A 189 2.78 7.24 27.91
CA ARG A 189 1.91 6.54 26.95
C ARG A 189 0.47 7.04 27.03
N ILE A 190 -0.09 7.19 28.24
CA ILE A 190 -1.44 7.72 28.46
C ILE A 190 -1.55 9.17 27.96
N CYS A 191 -0.58 10.04 28.27
CA CYS A 191 -0.57 11.42 27.80
C CYS A 191 -0.48 11.52 26.27
N ILE A 192 0.35 10.71 25.62
CA ILE A 192 0.47 10.66 24.15
C ILE A 192 -0.87 10.25 23.54
N LEU A 193 -1.51 9.20 24.05
CA LEU A 193 -2.81 8.73 23.56
C LEU A 193 -3.90 9.80 23.71
N LEU A 194 -3.96 10.49 24.86
CA LEU A 194 -4.90 11.60 25.09
C LEU A 194 -4.62 12.80 24.18
N PHE A 195 -3.35 13.12 23.93
CA PHE A 195 -2.96 14.19 23.01
C PHE A 195 -3.35 13.88 21.56
N ILE A 196 -3.07 12.65 21.09
CA ILE A 196 -3.48 12.19 19.76
C ILE A 196 -5.01 12.21 19.63
N ARG A 197 -5.74 11.72 20.64
CA ARG A 197 -7.22 11.71 20.64
C ARG A 197 -7.80 13.12 20.61
N LYS A 198 -7.21 14.08 21.35
CA LYS A 198 -7.59 15.50 21.28
C LYS A 198 -7.28 16.11 19.91
N LYS A 199 -6.14 15.79 19.30
CA LYS A 199 -5.75 16.27 17.97
C LYS A 199 -6.69 15.73 16.89
N LEU A 200 -7.04 14.45 16.94
CA LEU A 200 -8.00 13.83 16.02
C LEU A 200 -9.39 14.45 16.14
N LYS A 201 -9.88 14.68 17.36
CA LYS A 201 -11.19 15.33 17.58
C LYS A 201 -11.23 16.81 17.11
N LYS A 202 -10.08 17.46 16.96
CA LYS A 202 -9.99 18.85 16.46
C LYS A 202 -9.93 18.94 14.94
N ASN A 203 -9.59 17.84 14.26
CA ASN A 203 -9.46 17.77 12.79
C ASN A 203 -10.69 17.14 12.12
N GLN A 204 -11.77 16.90 12.88
CA GLN A 204 -13.08 16.43 12.41
C GLN A 204 -14.12 17.46 12.81
#